data_AF-A0A8S9NJN6-F1
#
_entry.id   AF-A0A8S9NJN6-F1
#
_cell.length_a   1.000
_cell.length_b   1.000
_cell.length_c   1.000
_cell.angle_alpha   90.00
_cell.angle_beta   90.00
_cell.angle_gamma   90.00
#
_symmetry.space_group_name_H-M   'P 1'
#
loop_
_entity.id
_entity.type
_entity.pdbx_description
1 polymer ?
#
loop_
_entity_poly.entity_id
_entity_poly.type
_entity_poly.pdbx_seq_one_letter_code
_entity_poly.pdbx_strand_id
1 'polypeptide(L)'
;MAGKKQELPVSGEPLAAVESPMTDTIEKKKKKKKKSKKNKHAEVEVPQEVVNNGEELSSKEKKKKRKREEKEMEMEKEKKKKEEESEVPEKKLEPEASNGGGGESEQKVVVTGKGVEEAKYAALTSFAESELPANVLDCCKTFQKPSPIQSHSWPFLLDGRDLIGIAKTGSGKTLAFGIPAIMHMLKKNKSGKGTRNPTCLVLSPTRELAVQISDVLSEAGEPCGLKSICVYGGSSKRPQINAIRSGVDIVIGTPGRLRDLIESYELRLSDVSFVVLDEADRMLDMGFEEPVRFILSKTNKVRQMVMFSATWPIDVHKLAQEFMDPNPVKIVIGSEDLAANHDVMQIVEVLDDRARDQRLIALLEKYHKSQKNRVLVFALYKVEADRLERFLQQRFDIFLGWKAVSIHGNKAQSERTRSLALFKEGSCPLL
;
A
#
# COMPACT_ATOMS: atom_id res chain seq x y z
N MET A 1 -47.37 31.62 -52.04
CA MET A 1 -48.09 30.40 -52.48
C MET A 1 -48.01 29.40 -51.35
N ALA A 2 -49.14 28.84 -50.91
CA ALA A 2 -49.20 27.93 -49.76
C ALA A 2 -50.23 26.82 -50.01
N GLY A 3 -49.94 25.60 -49.57
CA GLY A 3 -50.82 24.45 -49.67
C GLY A 3 -50.91 23.69 -48.36
N LYS A 4 -52.09 23.76 -47.73
CA LYS A 4 -52.90 22.66 -47.17
C LYS A 4 -52.12 21.42 -46.68
N LYS A 5 -52.09 21.05 -45.39
CA LYS A 5 -53.14 21.01 -44.34
C LYS A 5 -54.36 20.13 -44.72
N GLN A 6 -54.51 19.01 -44.02
CA GLN A 6 -55.74 18.22 -43.90
C GLN A 6 -55.92 17.83 -42.42
N GLU A 7 -57.16 17.85 -41.94
CA GLU A 7 -57.53 17.66 -40.54
C GLU A 7 -58.39 16.39 -40.35
N LEU A 8 -58.73 16.12 -39.09
CA LEU A 8 -59.33 14.89 -38.53
C LEU A 8 -60.77 14.59 -39.03
N PRO A 9 -61.37 13.49 -38.54
CA PRO A 9 -62.45 13.72 -37.57
C PRO A 9 -62.29 12.97 -36.24
N VAL A 10 -63.02 13.44 -35.22
CA VAL A 10 -62.99 13.00 -33.82
C VAL A 10 -64.36 12.50 -33.38
N SER A 11 -64.39 11.39 -32.63
CA SER A 11 -65.44 10.99 -31.66
C SER A 11 -64.90 9.82 -30.83
N GLY A 12 -65.18 9.63 -29.53
CA GLY A 12 -65.88 10.42 -28.52
C GLY A 12 -65.50 9.89 -27.12
N GLU A 13 -65.74 10.67 -26.06
CA GLU A 13 -65.33 10.43 -24.67
C GLU A 13 -66.24 9.42 -23.90
N PRO A 14 -66.14 9.27 -22.55
CA PRO A 14 -65.06 8.69 -21.74
C PRO A 14 -65.59 7.58 -20.80
N LEU A 15 -64.73 7.05 -19.89
CA LEU A 15 -64.99 6.32 -18.60
C LEU A 15 -63.85 5.29 -18.39
N ALA A 16 -63.32 5.00 -17.20
CA ALA A 16 -63.44 5.61 -15.86
C ALA A 16 -62.13 5.36 -15.08
N ALA A 17 -61.87 6.15 -14.04
CA ALA A 17 -60.75 5.89 -13.12
C ALA A 17 -61.06 4.73 -12.16
N VAL A 18 -60.03 3.96 -11.78
CA VAL A 18 -60.05 3.12 -10.58
C VAL A 18 -58.75 3.34 -9.81
N GLU A 19 -58.84 4.12 -8.73
CA GLU A 19 -57.84 4.20 -7.69
C GLU A 19 -58.04 3.07 -6.64
N SER A 20 -57.11 3.06 -5.68
CA SER A 20 -57.27 2.57 -4.29
C SER A 20 -56.79 1.13 -3.98
N PRO A 21 -56.44 0.82 -2.71
CA PRO A 21 -55.88 1.73 -1.70
C PRO A 21 -54.67 1.16 -0.92
N MET A 22 -54.03 2.05 -0.14
CA MET A 22 -53.22 1.68 1.03
C MET A 22 -54.10 1.10 2.15
N THR A 23 -53.53 0.34 3.09
CA THR A 23 -53.49 0.75 4.52
C THR A 23 -52.66 -0.18 5.41
N ASP A 24 -52.17 0.43 6.49
CA ASP A 24 -51.37 -0.11 7.57
C ASP A 24 -51.90 -1.37 8.29
N THR A 25 -51.00 -2.10 8.96
CA THR A 25 -51.28 -2.50 10.35
C THR A 25 -50.02 -2.44 11.21
N ILE A 26 -50.19 -1.92 12.42
CA ILE A 26 -49.17 -1.57 13.41
C ILE A 26 -49.10 -2.64 14.53
N GLU A 27 -47.96 -2.68 15.24
CA GLU A 27 -47.77 -3.09 16.64
C GLU A 27 -47.24 -4.49 17.10
N LYS A 28 -46.10 -4.39 17.82
CA LYS A 28 -45.72 -5.05 19.10
C LYS A 28 -45.89 -6.57 19.28
N LYS A 29 -44.77 -7.21 19.65
CA LYS A 29 -44.69 -8.02 20.90
C LYS A 29 -43.28 -8.06 21.51
N LYS A 30 -43.17 -7.65 22.79
CA LYS A 30 -41.96 -7.75 23.63
C LYS A 30 -42.01 -9.03 24.49
N LYS A 31 -40.86 -9.71 24.60
CA LYS A 31 -40.33 -10.46 25.78
C LYS A 31 -41.06 -11.72 26.34
N LYS A 32 -40.19 -12.64 26.83
CA LYS A 32 -40.35 -13.72 27.86
C LYS A 32 -40.88 -15.12 27.46
N LYS A 33 -39.95 -16.09 27.41
CA LYS A 33 -39.90 -17.45 28.06
C LYS A 33 -38.72 -18.19 27.37
N LYS A 34 -37.54 -18.49 27.95
CA LYS A 34 -37.11 -19.18 29.19
C LYS A 34 -37.47 -20.70 29.22
N LYS A 35 -36.42 -21.56 29.19
CA LYS A 35 -36.36 -23.04 29.30
C LYS A 35 -36.91 -23.82 28.07
N SER A 36 -36.23 -24.82 27.48
CA SER A 36 -35.57 -26.00 28.07
C SER A 36 -34.74 -26.82 27.03
N LYS A 37 -34.17 -27.98 27.44
CA LYS A 37 -33.20 -28.91 26.79
C LYS A 37 -31.73 -28.55 27.14
N LYS A 38 -30.95 -29.30 27.95
CA LYS A 38 -30.79 -30.77 28.19
C LYS A 38 -30.30 -31.47 26.89
N ASN A 39 -29.26 -32.31 26.86
CA ASN A 39 -28.59 -33.08 27.93
C ASN A 39 -27.22 -33.65 27.46
N LYS A 40 -26.49 -34.38 28.34
CA LYS A 40 -25.29 -35.26 28.08
C LYS A 40 -23.95 -34.52 27.92
N HIS A 41 -22.77 -35.02 28.32
CA HIS A 41 -22.27 -36.12 29.19
C HIS A 41 -20.75 -35.85 29.40
N ALA A 42 -19.99 -36.37 30.38
CA ALA A 42 -20.22 -37.13 31.63
C ALA A 42 -19.02 -36.89 32.59
N GLU A 43 -18.89 -37.65 33.68
CA GLU A 43 -17.80 -37.58 34.67
C GLU A 43 -16.87 -38.82 34.63
N VAL A 44 -15.66 -38.69 35.20
CA VAL A 44 -14.90 -39.80 35.80
C VAL A 44 -14.40 -39.31 37.16
N GLU A 45 -14.54 -40.16 38.19
CA GLU A 45 -14.36 -39.85 39.61
C GLU A 45 -12.90 -39.87 40.08
N VAL A 46 -12.64 -39.23 41.23
CA VAL A 46 -11.56 -39.59 42.16
C VAL A 46 -12.16 -39.57 43.59
N PRO A 47 -11.85 -40.52 44.49
CA PRO A 47 -12.64 -40.72 45.72
C PRO A 47 -12.44 -39.66 46.82
N GLN A 48 -13.42 -39.60 47.73
CA GLN A 48 -13.34 -38.88 49.01
C GLN A 48 -12.40 -39.60 50.00
N GLU A 49 -11.76 -38.85 50.91
CA GLU A 49 -11.72 -39.28 52.31
C GLU A 49 -11.61 -38.11 53.33
N VAL A 50 -12.39 -38.27 54.40
CA VAL A 50 -12.38 -37.71 55.77
C VAL A 50 -12.20 -36.20 56.03
N VAL A 51 -13.13 -35.68 56.83
CA VAL A 51 -13.18 -34.33 57.42
C VAL A 51 -12.43 -34.27 58.76
N ASN A 52 -11.65 -33.23 59.03
CA ASN A 52 -11.62 -32.66 60.38
C ASN A 52 -11.32 -31.14 60.40
N ASN A 53 -11.79 -30.45 61.44
CA ASN A 53 -11.90 -28.99 61.49
C ASN A 53 -10.59 -28.25 61.81
N GLY A 54 -10.41 -27.04 61.25
CA GLY A 54 -9.38 -26.10 61.68
C GLY A 54 -9.12 -24.92 60.73
N GLU A 55 -9.53 -23.72 61.14
CA GLU A 55 -9.10 -22.39 60.67
C GLU A 55 -9.38 -21.95 59.21
N GLU A 56 -10.29 -20.96 59.09
CA GLU A 56 -10.48 -20.18 57.86
C GLU A 56 -9.30 -19.23 57.61
N LEU A 57 -8.53 -19.47 56.53
CA LEU A 57 -7.59 -18.50 55.97
C LEU A 57 -7.97 -18.14 54.53
N SER A 58 -7.95 -16.83 54.22
CA SER A 58 -8.75 -16.27 53.13
C SER A 58 -8.40 -16.83 51.74
N SER A 59 -9.43 -17.23 50.99
CA SER A 59 -9.30 -17.74 49.61
C SER A 59 -8.76 -16.69 48.61
N LYS A 60 -8.71 -15.41 49.00
CA LYS A 60 -8.14 -14.31 48.21
C LYS A 60 -6.61 -14.26 48.28
N GLU A 61 -6.00 -14.59 49.42
CA GLU A 61 -4.54 -14.49 49.59
C GLU A 61 -3.80 -15.63 48.89
N LYS A 62 -4.28 -16.88 49.00
CA LYS A 62 -3.74 -18.02 48.23
C LYS A 62 -3.78 -17.76 46.71
N LYS A 63 -4.82 -17.09 46.22
CA LYS A 63 -4.96 -16.72 44.80
C LYS A 63 -4.04 -15.57 44.38
N LYS A 64 -3.71 -14.65 45.30
CA LYS A 64 -2.75 -13.56 45.06
C LYS A 64 -1.30 -14.05 45.10
N LYS A 65 -0.98 -15.06 45.93
CA LYS A 65 0.34 -15.69 46.01
C LYS A 65 0.69 -16.47 44.73
N ARG A 66 -0.20 -17.36 44.27
CA ARG A 66 -0.01 -18.10 43.00
C ARG A 66 0.24 -17.19 41.80
N LYS A 67 -0.52 -16.08 41.69
CA LYS A 67 -0.38 -15.12 40.58
C LYS A 67 0.91 -14.26 40.65
N ARG A 68 1.65 -14.34 41.75
CA ARG A 68 2.98 -13.75 41.90
C ARG A 68 4.06 -14.76 41.53
N GLU A 69 3.93 -16.00 42.02
CA GLU A 69 4.79 -17.13 41.67
C GLU A 69 4.80 -17.41 40.16
N GLU A 70 3.64 -17.35 39.49
CA GLU A 70 3.54 -17.46 38.02
C GLU A 70 4.33 -16.36 37.27
N LYS A 71 4.27 -15.11 37.76
CA LYS A 71 5.00 -13.98 37.16
C LYS A 71 6.51 -14.04 37.39
N GLU A 72 6.93 -14.52 38.56
CA GLU A 72 8.34 -14.71 38.87
C GLU A 72 8.93 -15.82 37.97
N MET A 73 8.18 -16.90 37.68
CA MET A 73 8.57 -17.92 36.70
C MET A 73 8.59 -17.44 35.24
N GLU A 74 7.70 -16.52 34.82
CA GLU A 74 7.77 -15.92 33.48
C GLU A 74 9.03 -15.05 33.31
N MET A 75 9.34 -14.20 34.29
CA MET A 75 10.55 -13.36 34.25
C MET A 75 11.85 -14.18 34.28
N GLU A 76 11.87 -15.32 34.97
CA GLU A 76 13.03 -16.21 34.98
C GLU A 76 13.23 -16.93 33.62
N LYS A 77 12.13 -17.26 32.92
CA LYS A 77 12.19 -17.80 31.55
C LYS A 77 12.67 -16.76 30.53
N GLU A 78 12.24 -15.50 30.64
CA GLU A 78 12.74 -14.43 29.77
C GLU A 78 14.22 -14.13 29.98
N LYS A 79 14.72 -14.24 31.23
CA LYS A 79 16.16 -14.10 31.51
C LYS A 79 16.99 -15.20 30.86
N LYS A 80 16.62 -16.47 31.04
CA LYS A 80 17.34 -17.60 30.41
C LYS A 80 17.37 -17.51 28.89
N LYS A 81 16.27 -17.04 28.28
CA LYS A 81 16.21 -16.82 26.83
C LYS A 81 17.18 -15.75 26.32
N LYS A 82 17.46 -14.72 27.13
CA LYS A 82 18.44 -13.66 26.81
C LYS A 82 19.88 -14.07 27.05
N GLU A 83 20.12 -15.04 27.94
CA GLU A 83 21.45 -15.61 28.16
C GLU A 83 21.83 -16.56 27.01
N GLU A 84 20.90 -17.39 26.51
CA GLU A 84 21.13 -18.27 25.34
C GLU A 84 21.35 -17.53 24.01
N GLU A 85 20.82 -16.31 23.83
CA GLU A 85 21.07 -15.48 22.63
C GLU A 85 22.44 -14.76 22.64
N SER A 86 23.25 -14.91 23.71
CA SER A 86 24.50 -14.14 23.89
C SER A 86 25.80 -14.86 23.50
N GLU A 87 25.77 -16.15 23.14
CA GLU A 87 26.95 -16.93 22.73
C GLU A 87 26.92 -17.36 21.25
N VAL A 88 27.45 -16.50 20.37
CA VAL A 88 27.94 -16.90 19.04
C VAL A 88 29.32 -16.26 18.82
N PRO A 89 30.37 -17.01 18.43
CA PRO A 89 31.74 -16.53 18.50
C PRO A 89 32.11 -15.58 17.35
N GLU A 90 32.76 -14.46 17.68
CA GLU A 90 33.37 -13.55 16.71
C GLU A 90 34.45 -14.27 15.89
N LYS A 91 34.35 -14.17 14.56
CA LYS A 91 35.44 -14.54 13.64
C LYS A 91 35.96 -13.28 12.96
N LYS A 92 37.17 -12.87 13.33
CA LYS A 92 37.84 -11.70 12.74
C LYS A 92 38.05 -11.91 11.24
N LEU A 93 37.75 -10.87 10.47
CA LEU A 93 38.23 -10.66 9.10
C LEU A 93 38.93 -9.30 9.08
N GLU A 94 40.15 -9.27 8.58
CA GLU A 94 40.97 -8.07 8.48
C GLU A 94 40.63 -7.28 7.20
N PRO A 95 40.77 -5.95 7.18
CA PRO A 95 40.49 -5.15 6.00
C PRO A 95 41.72 -5.04 5.09
N GLU A 96 41.63 -5.52 3.84
CA GLU A 96 42.54 -5.07 2.79
C GLU A 96 42.04 -3.77 2.16
N ALA A 97 42.98 -2.90 1.78
CA ALA A 97 42.72 -1.52 1.36
C ALA A 97 43.23 -1.22 -0.06
N SER A 98 42.47 -0.40 -0.79
CA SER A 98 42.78 0.42 -1.98
C SER A 98 41.58 0.39 -2.94
N ASN A 99 41.24 1.42 -3.72
CA ASN A 99 41.71 2.80 -3.85
C ASN A 99 40.46 3.61 -4.32
N GLY A 100 40.07 4.74 -3.75
CA GLY A 100 40.68 6.04 -4.03
C GLY A 100 39.79 6.89 -4.96
N GLY A 101 39.11 7.91 -4.41
CA GLY A 101 38.25 8.85 -5.16
C GLY A 101 37.05 9.30 -4.32
N GLY A 102 37.02 10.58 -3.92
CA GLY A 102 36.03 11.06 -2.93
C GLY A 102 34.69 11.51 -3.51
N GLY A 103 33.62 11.38 -2.73
CA GLY A 103 32.33 12.01 -3.01
C GLY A 103 31.14 11.28 -2.38
N GLU A 104 30.33 12.01 -1.61
CA GLU A 104 29.07 11.56 -0.98
C GLU A 104 29.24 10.43 0.06
N SER A 105 28.44 10.47 1.14
CA SER A 105 28.44 9.38 2.14
C SER A 105 27.88 8.12 1.50
N GLU A 106 28.71 7.11 1.27
CA GLU A 106 28.30 5.85 0.62
C GLU A 106 27.08 5.25 1.33
N GLN A 107 25.94 5.23 0.64
CA GLN A 107 24.78 4.50 1.11
C GLN A 107 25.11 3.02 1.07
N LYS A 108 25.14 2.37 2.23
CA LYS A 108 25.33 0.93 2.35
C LYS A 108 24.31 0.22 1.45
N VAL A 109 24.81 -0.53 0.47
CA VAL A 109 24.00 -1.41 -0.38
C VAL A 109 24.34 -2.85 -0.03
N VAL A 110 23.32 -3.67 0.16
CA VAL A 110 23.47 -5.12 0.36
C VAL A 110 22.69 -5.82 -0.75
N VAL A 111 23.39 -6.61 -1.56
CA VAL A 111 22.80 -7.47 -2.58
C VAL A 111 22.98 -8.92 -2.14
N THR A 112 21.90 -9.70 -2.19
CA THR A 112 21.91 -11.13 -1.82
C THR A 112 21.07 -11.94 -2.79
N GLY A 113 21.41 -13.21 -2.96
CA GLY A 113 20.75 -14.12 -3.89
C GLY A 113 21.76 -15.00 -4.63
N LYS A 114 21.25 -15.92 -5.45
CA LYS A 114 22.11 -16.83 -6.22
C LYS A 114 22.77 -16.09 -7.40
N GLY A 115 24.10 -16.21 -7.52
CA GLY A 115 24.88 -15.69 -8.67
C GLY A 115 25.04 -14.17 -8.71
N VAL A 116 24.84 -13.46 -7.59
CA VAL A 116 24.87 -11.98 -7.57
C VAL A 116 26.26 -11.37 -7.80
N GLU A 117 27.33 -12.13 -7.59
CA GLU A 117 28.73 -11.73 -7.81
C GLU A 117 29.18 -11.83 -9.29
N GLU A 118 28.32 -12.27 -10.21
CA GLU A 118 28.69 -12.35 -11.63
C GLU A 118 28.88 -10.95 -12.23
N ALA A 119 30.00 -10.71 -12.93
CA ALA A 119 30.38 -9.38 -13.43
C ALA A 119 29.32 -8.67 -14.31
N LYS A 120 28.44 -9.43 -14.98
CA LYS A 120 27.31 -8.89 -15.75
C LYS A 120 26.24 -8.21 -14.89
N TYR A 121 26.27 -8.39 -13.57
CA TYR A 121 25.36 -7.80 -12.60
C TYR A 121 25.99 -6.64 -11.80
N ALA A 122 27.17 -6.18 -12.21
CA ALA A 122 27.79 -4.97 -11.64
C ALA A 122 26.83 -3.77 -11.70
N ALA A 123 26.81 -2.96 -10.64
CA ALA A 123 25.93 -1.82 -10.56
C ALA A 123 26.28 -0.73 -11.58
N LEU A 124 25.27 -0.20 -12.26
CA LEU A 124 25.46 0.82 -13.31
C LEU A 124 25.89 2.16 -12.70
N THR A 125 26.96 2.75 -13.21
CA THR A 125 27.43 4.10 -12.81
C THR A 125 26.73 5.22 -13.59
N SER A 126 26.25 4.91 -14.80
CA SER A 126 25.51 5.81 -15.68
C SER A 126 24.32 5.11 -16.37
N PHE A 127 23.37 5.89 -16.88
CA PHE A 127 22.26 5.33 -17.68
C PHE A 127 22.74 4.71 -19.01
N ALA A 128 23.87 5.17 -19.55
CA ALA A 128 24.39 4.71 -20.84
C ALA A 128 24.90 3.25 -20.79
N GLU A 129 25.48 2.83 -19.66
CA GLU A 129 25.93 1.45 -19.41
C GLU A 129 24.81 0.40 -19.46
N SER A 130 23.55 0.83 -19.38
CA SER A 130 22.40 -0.08 -19.52
C SER A 130 22.20 -0.58 -20.96
N GLU A 131 22.86 0.04 -21.94
CA GLU A 131 22.73 -0.22 -23.39
C GLU A 131 21.28 -0.18 -23.92
N LEU A 132 20.37 0.47 -23.18
CA LEU A 132 18.97 0.52 -23.54
C LEU A 132 18.70 1.51 -24.69
N PRO A 133 17.68 1.24 -25.54
CA PRO A 133 17.29 2.15 -26.62
C PRO A 133 17.01 3.58 -26.14
N ALA A 134 17.40 4.56 -26.95
CA ALA A 134 17.30 5.98 -26.60
C ALA A 134 15.87 6.46 -26.30
N ASN A 135 14.84 5.80 -26.84
CA ASN A 135 13.44 6.09 -26.53
C ASN A 135 12.97 5.47 -25.19
N VAL A 136 13.65 4.43 -24.69
CA VAL A 136 13.41 3.86 -23.36
C VAL A 136 14.08 4.70 -22.28
N LEU A 137 15.27 5.25 -22.57
CA LEU A 137 16.00 6.16 -21.67
C LEU A 137 15.53 7.62 -21.78
N ASP A 138 14.46 7.91 -22.53
CA ASP A 138 14.02 9.29 -22.81
C ASP A 138 13.66 10.05 -21.52
N CYS A 139 12.84 9.44 -20.66
CA CYS A 139 12.48 9.99 -19.35
C CYS A 139 13.67 10.05 -18.36
N CYS A 140 14.81 9.41 -18.67
CA CYS A 140 16.01 9.46 -17.85
C CYS A 140 16.91 10.67 -18.15
N LYS A 141 16.69 11.39 -19.27
CA LYS A 141 17.54 12.51 -19.75
C LYS A 141 17.66 13.70 -18.79
N THR A 142 16.71 13.86 -17.88
CA THR A 142 16.70 14.94 -16.87
C THR A 142 17.45 14.59 -15.60
N PHE A 143 17.92 13.34 -15.45
CA PHE A 143 18.67 12.85 -14.29
C PHE A 143 20.15 12.69 -14.62
N GLN A 144 21.04 13.03 -13.69
CA GLN A 144 22.50 12.99 -13.92
C GLN A 144 23.07 11.56 -13.92
N LYS A 145 22.62 10.73 -12.97
CA LYS A 145 23.03 9.33 -12.78
C LYS A 145 21.83 8.52 -12.25
N PRO A 146 21.78 7.19 -12.47
CA PRO A 146 20.80 6.33 -11.82
C PRO A 146 20.90 6.44 -10.29
N SER A 147 19.78 6.30 -9.60
CA SER A 147 19.79 6.21 -8.13
C SER A 147 20.33 4.86 -7.67
N PRO A 148 20.80 4.70 -6.42
CA PRO A 148 21.38 3.44 -5.95
C PRO A 148 20.49 2.21 -6.17
N ILE A 149 19.17 2.33 -5.97
CA ILE A 149 18.26 1.20 -6.24
C ILE A 149 18.12 0.90 -7.73
N GLN A 150 18.16 1.90 -8.62
CA GLN A 150 18.12 1.71 -10.07
C GLN A 150 19.42 1.07 -10.57
N SER A 151 20.57 1.62 -10.18
CA SER A 151 21.91 1.12 -10.52
C SER A 151 22.09 -0.36 -10.23
N HIS A 152 21.64 -0.81 -9.05
CA HIS A 152 21.78 -2.19 -8.62
C HIS A 152 20.65 -3.09 -9.13
N SER A 153 19.43 -2.60 -9.37
CA SER A 153 18.31 -3.46 -9.79
C SER A 153 18.25 -3.73 -11.29
N TRP A 154 18.63 -2.77 -12.13
CA TRP A 154 18.49 -2.88 -13.59
C TRP A 154 19.24 -4.08 -14.19
N PRO A 155 20.51 -4.40 -13.83
CA PRO A 155 21.22 -5.54 -14.40
C PRO A 155 20.47 -6.88 -14.19
N PHE A 156 19.96 -7.12 -12.99
CA PHE A 156 19.17 -8.32 -12.67
C PHE A 156 17.81 -8.32 -13.38
N LEU A 157 17.11 -7.18 -13.37
CA LEU A 157 15.76 -7.08 -13.94
C LEU A 157 15.77 -7.22 -15.47
N LEU A 158 16.78 -6.69 -16.15
CA LEU A 158 16.93 -6.79 -17.61
C LEU A 158 17.30 -8.21 -18.09
N ASP A 159 17.93 -8.99 -17.21
CA ASP A 159 18.23 -10.43 -17.35
C ASP A 159 17.06 -11.34 -16.91
N GLY A 160 15.91 -10.75 -16.55
CA GLY A 160 14.69 -11.49 -16.23
C GLY A 160 14.63 -12.10 -14.83
N ARG A 161 15.54 -11.74 -13.92
CA ARG A 161 15.54 -12.22 -12.52
C ARG A 161 14.38 -11.63 -11.72
N ASP A 162 13.77 -12.45 -10.88
CA ASP A 162 12.88 -12.01 -9.82
C ASP A 162 13.65 -11.20 -8.75
N LEU A 163 13.04 -10.11 -8.27
CA LEU A 163 13.73 -9.13 -7.42
C LEU A 163 12.89 -8.61 -6.25
N ILE A 164 13.52 -8.51 -5.09
CA ILE A 164 13.01 -7.85 -3.89
C ILE A 164 13.86 -6.60 -3.65
N GLY A 165 13.27 -5.41 -3.71
CA GLY A 165 13.93 -4.15 -3.45
C GLY A 165 13.43 -3.49 -2.16
N ILE A 166 14.32 -3.39 -1.17
CA ILE A 166 14.08 -2.66 0.08
C ILE A 166 14.81 -1.32 0.00
N ALA A 167 14.05 -0.23 -0.07
CA ALA A 167 14.61 1.12 -0.13
C ALA A 167 13.60 2.16 0.37
N LYS A 168 14.11 3.27 0.93
CA LYS A 168 13.28 4.39 1.42
C LYS A 168 12.36 4.98 0.34
N THR A 169 11.33 5.71 0.75
CA THR A 169 10.52 6.53 -0.17
C THR A 169 11.39 7.59 -0.85
N GLY A 170 11.04 8.02 -2.06
CA GLY A 170 11.84 8.97 -2.85
C GLY A 170 13.13 8.42 -3.49
N SER A 171 13.50 7.16 -3.25
CA SER A 171 14.74 6.54 -3.80
C SER A 171 14.71 6.23 -5.31
N GLY A 172 13.62 6.52 -6.03
CA GLY A 172 13.51 6.27 -7.48
C GLY A 172 12.99 4.89 -7.89
N LYS A 173 12.37 4.13 -6.95
CA LYS A 173 11.81 2.78 -7.18
C LYS A 173 10.92 2.65 -8.43
N THR A 174 10.12 3.66 -8.75
CA THR A 174 9.18 3.62 -9.89
C THR A 174 9.88 3.41 -11.23
N LEU A 175 11.02 4.07 -11.47
CA LEU A 175 11.84 3.81 -12.67
C LEU A 175 12.76 2.59 -12.50
N ALA A 176 13.03 2.15 -11.27
CA ALA A 176 13.78 0.91 -10.99
C ALA A 176 13.05 -0.34 -11.54
N PHE A 177 11.71 -0.42 -11.40
CA PHE A 177 10.90 -1.43 -12.12
C PHE A 177 10.41 -0.96 -13.49
N GLY A 178 10.10 0.33 -13.66
CA GLY A 178 9.43 0.85 -14.86
C GLY A 178 10.23 0.66 -16.14
N ILE A 179 11.53 0.98 -16.11
CA ILE A 179 12.41 0.87 -17.29
C ILE A 179 12.60 -0.61 -17.71
N PRO A 180 12.92 -1.56 -16.80
CA PRO A 180 12.93 -2.97 -17.15
C PRO A 180 11.56 -3.50 -17.62
N ALA A 181 10.45 -3.05 -17.05
CA ALA A 181 9.11 -3.44 -17.51
C ALA A 181 8.83 -3.00 -18.96
N ILE A 182 9.21 -1.77 -19.32
CA ILE A 182 9.15 -1.26 -20.69
C ILE A 182 9.98 -2.14 -21.64
N MET A 183 11.22 -2.46 -21.26
CA MET A 183 12.08 -3.35 -22.05
C MET A 183 11.52 -4.76 -22.21
N HIS A 184 10.92 -5.32 -21.16
CA HIS A 184 10.27 -6.63 -21.19
C HIS A 184 9.13 -6.67 -22.23
N MET A 185 8.27 -5.65 -22.23
CA MET A 185 7.16 -5.54 -23.18
C MET A 185 7.65 -5.31 -24.61
N LEU A 186 8.68 -4.48 -24.82
CA LEU A 186 9.27 -4.27 -26.15
C LEU A 186 9.94 -5.53 -26.72
N LYS A 187 10.58 -6.36 -25.88
CA LYS A 187 11.09 -7.69 -26.28
C LYS A 187 9.93 -8.60 -26.70
N LYS A 188 8.80 -8.58 -25.97
CA LYS A 188 7.63 -9.42 -26.23
C LYS A 188 6.82 -9.00 -27.47
N ASN A 189 6.55 -7.71 -27.66
CA ASN A 189 5.72 -7.21 -28.76
C ASN A 189 6.33 -7.48 -30.15
N LYS A 190 7.66 -7.64 -30.24
CA LYS A 190 8.36 -8.09 -31.47
C LYS A 190 7.97 -9.50 -31.92
N SER A 191 7.33 -10.34 -31.10
CA SER A 191 6.95 -11.72 -31.45
C SER A 191 5.63 -11.84 -32.23
N GLY A 192 5.04 -10.72 -32.70
CA GLY A 192 4.05 -10.70 -33.79
C GLY A 192 2.63 -11.21 -33.47
N LYS A 193 2.30 -11.56 -32.23
CA LYS A 193 0.95 -11.99 -31.80
C LYS A 193 0.38 -11.10 -30.70
N GLY A 194 -0.01 -9.88 -31.08
CA GLY A 194 -0.59 -8.90 -30.16
C GLY A 194 -2.00 -9.28 -29.68
N THR A 195 -2.11 -9.81 -28.47
CA THR A 195 -3.36 -9.80 -27.70
C THR A 195 -3.66 -8.37 -27.23
N ARG A 196 -4.94 -7.98 -27.12
CA ARG A 196 -5.34 -6.70 -26.47
C ARG A 196 -5.23 -6.72 -24.93
N ASN A 197 -4.78 -7.82 -24.35
CA ASN A 197 -4.66 -7.98 -22.90
C ASN A 197 -3.30 -7.40 -22.43
N PRO A 198 -3.21 -6.83 -21.22
CA PRO A 198 -1.97 -6.30 -20.67
C PRO A 198 -0.90 -7.37 -20.47
N THR A 199 0.35 -6.95 -20.57
CA THR A 199 1.53 -7.79 -20.38
C THR A 199 2.36 -7.42 -19.15
N CYS A 200 2.11 -6.23 -18.57
CA CYS A 200 2.64 -5.76 -17.30
C CYS A 200 1.51 -5.40 -16.31
N LEU A 201 1.70 -5.76 -15.04
CA LEU A 201 0.80 -5.41 -13.92
C LEU A 201 1.59 -4.74 -12.80
N VAL A 202 1.09 -3.62 -12.27
CA VAL A 202 1.62 -2.97 -11.07
C VAL A 202 0.52 -2.83 -10.02
N LEU A 203 0.72 -3.45 -8.85
CA LEU A 203 -0.15 -3.35 -7.68
C LEU A 203 0.39 -2.32 -6.70
N SER A 204 -0.50 -1.49 -6.16
CA SER A 204 -0.19 -0.43 -5.20
C SER A 204 -1.30 -0.31 -4.13
N PRO A 205 -0.97 -0.05 -2.85
CA PRO A 205 -1.95 -0.02 -1.76
C PRO A 205 -2.96 1.13 -1.84
N THR A 206 -2.55 2.29 -2.36
CA THR A 206 -3.40 3.49 -2.36
C THR A 206 -3.69 3.99 -3.78
N ARG A 207 -4.83 4.68 -3.92
CA ARG A 207 -5.27 5.20 -5.22
C ARG A 207 -4.35 6.32 -5.71
N GLU A 208 -3.86 7.11 -4.76
CA GLU A 208 -2.98 8.24 -4.99
C GLU A 208 -1.59 7.79 -5.47
N LEU A 209 -1.03 6.74 -4.85
CA LEU A 209 0.22 6.13 -5.30
C LEU A 209 0.05 5.41 -6.65
N ALA A 210 -1.06 4.70 -6.87
CA ALA A 210 -1.37 4.09 -8.16
C ALA A 210 -1.47 5.13 -9.30
N VAL A 211 -2.05 6.31 -9.04
CA VAL A 211 -2.05 7.43 -10.01
C VAL A 211 -0.63 7.92 -10.26
N GLN A 212 0.15 8.21 -9.22
CA GLN A 212 1.53 8.66 -9.37
C GLN A 212 2.42 7.69 -10.16
N ILE A 213 2.28 6.38 -9.93
CA ILE A 213 2.98 5.35 -10.71
C ILE A 213 2.49 5.38 -12.17
N SER A 214 1.18 5.49 -12.40
CA SER A 214 0.60 5.54 -13.75
C SER A 214 1.05 6.77 -14.53
N ASP A 215 1.21 7.93 -13.89
CA ASP A 215 1.71 9.15 -14.52
C ASP A 215 3.13 8.92 -15.05
N VAL A 216 4.04 8.46 -14.17
CA VAL A 216 5.45 8.15 -14.50
C VAL A 216 5.57 7.07 -15.58
N LEU A 217 4.79 5.99 -15.51
CA LEU A 217 4.84 4.92 -16.51
C LEU A 217 4.17 5.29 -17.84
N SER A 218 3.27 6.29 -17.86
CA SER A 218 2.72 6.82 -19.11
C SER A 218 3.75 7.68 -19.83
N GLU A 219 4.41 8.60 -19.11
CA GLU A 219 5.50 9.44 -19.63
C GLU A 219 6.67 8.59 -20.13
N ALA A 220 7.14 7.61 -19.35
CA ALA A 220 8.21 6.71 -19.75
C ALA A 220 7.80 5.75 -20.91
N GLY A 221 6.52 5.40 -21.01
CA GLY A 221 5.99 4.48 -22.01
C GLY A 221 5.65 5.13 -23.36
N GLU A 222 5.36 6.44 -23.39
CA GLU A 222 4.90 7.16 -24.58
C GLU A 222 5.91 7.12 -25.75
N PRO A 223 7.22 7.39 -25.57
CA PRO A 223 8.22 7.27 -26.65
C PRO A 223 8.42 5.83 -27.14
N CYS A 224 7.88 4.84 -26.42
CA CYS A 224 7.88 3.43 -26.78
C CYS A 224 6.54 2.98 -27.41
N GLY A 225 5.55 3.86 -27.52
CA GLY A 225 4.21 3.56 -28.03
C GLY A 225 3.35 2.71 -27.10
N LEU A 226 3.76 2.55 -25.83
CA LEU A 226 3.11 1.70 -24.83
C LEU A 226 1.97 2.45 -24.14
N LYS A 227 0.87 1.74 -23.86
CA LYS A 227 -0.31 2.32 -23.21
C LYS A 227 -0.46 1.81 -21.79
N SER A 228 -0.61 2.73 -20.84
CA SER A 228 -0.89 2.44 -19.44
C SER A 228 -2.34 2.81 -19.07
N ILE A 229 -2.87 2.19 -18.01
CA ILE A 229 -4.13 2.62 -17.38
C ILE A 229 -4.06 2.46 -15.86
N CYS A 230 -4.56 3.48 -15.15
CA CYS A 230 -4.74 3.45 -13.70
C CYS A 230 -6.14 2.96 -13.29
N VAL A 231 -6.20 1.94 -12.44
CA VAL A 231 -7.41 1.19 -12.10
C VAL A 231 -7.63 1.21 -10.58
N TYR A 232 -8.59 2.00 -10.13
CA TYR A 232 -8.85 2.18 -8.69
C TYR A 232 -10.32 2.46 -8.35
N GLY A 233 -10.69 2.18 -7.10
CA GLY A 233 -12.04 2.35 -6.56
C GLY A 233 -12.47 3.81 -6.35
N GLY A 234 -13.77 4.06 -6.12
CA GLY A 234 -14.29 5.40 -5.84
C GLY A 234 -14.43 6.33 -7.06
N SER A 235 -13.99 5.90 -8.24
CA SER A 235 -14.31 6.49 -9.55
C SER A 235 -15.16 5.52 -10.39
N SER A 236 -15.83 6.03 -11.44
CA SER A 236 -16.68 5.21 -12.32
C SER A 236 -15.89 4.07 -12.98
N LYS A 237 -16.47 2.87 -13.04
CA LYS A 237 -15.85 1.72 -13.72
C LYS A 237 -15.80 1.90 -15.24
N ARG A 238 -16.80 2.56 -15.84
CA ARG A 238 -17.03 2.55 -17.30
C ARG A 238 -15.85 3.15 -18.11
N PRO A 239 -15.21 4.26 -17.71
CA PRO A 239 -14.00 4.74 -18.38
C PRO A 239 -12.83 3.74 -18.30
N GLN A 240 -12.60 3.12 -17.13
CA GLN A 240 -11.54 2.11 -16.94
C GLN A 240 -11.79 0.87 -17.82
N ILE A 241 -13.02 0.37 -17.85
CA ILE A 241 -13.45 -0.75 -18.70
C ILE A 241 -13.25 -0.41 -20.19
N ASN A 242 -13.67 0.79 -20.62
CA ASN A 242 -13.51 1.21 -22.01
C ASN A 242 -12.03 1.26 -22.42
N ALA A 243 -11.15 1.83 -21.57
CA ALA A 243 -9.71 1.87 -21.81
C ALA A 243 -9.11 0.46 -21.94
N ILE A 244 -9.43 -0.46 -21.02
CA ILE A 244 -8.98 -1.86 -21.07
C ILE A 244 -9.44 -2.55 -22.38
N ARG A 245 -10.71 -2.34 -22.79
CA ARG A 245 -11.26 -2.90 -24.03
C ARG A 245 -10.63 -2.33 -25.30
N SER A 246 -10.15 -1.08 -25.27
CA SER A 246 -9.36 -0.47 -26.34
C SER A 246 -7.96 -1.05 -26.50
N GLY A 247 -7.46 -1.79 -25.51
CA GLY A 247 -6.14 -2.39 -25.47
C GLY A 247 -5.12 -1.53 -24.73
N VAL A 248 -4.47 -2.12 -23.73
CA VAL A 248 -3.44 -1.51 -22.86
C VAL A 248 -2.32 -2.51 -22.62
N ASP A 249 -1.08 -2.03 -22.51
CA ASP A 249 0.11 -2.85 -22.26
C ASP A 249 0.38 -3.01 -20.76
N ILE A 250 0.20 -1.91 -20.01
CA ILE A 250 0.40 -1.83 -18.55
C ILE A 250 -0.93 -1.56 -17.85
N VAL A 251 -1.22 -2.34 -16.80
CA VAL A 251 -2.28 -2.01 -15.84
C VAL A 251 -1.65 -1.68 -14.48
N ILE A 252 -1.91 -0.48 -13.98
CA ILE A 252 -1.53 -0.04 -12.63
C ILE A 252 -2.81 0.02 -11.80
N GLY A 253 -2.83 -0.46 -10.56
CA GLY A 253 -4.05 -0.30 -9.75
C GLY A 253 -4.04 -0.80 -8.32
N THR A 254 -5.12 -0.47 -7.63
CA THR A 254 -5.38 -0.93 -6.26
C THR A 254 -6.08 -2.30 -6.26
N PRO A 255 -5.68 -3.25 -5.39
CA PRO A 255 -6.17 -4.63 -5.42
C PRO A 255 -7.71 -4.77 -5.49
N GLY A 256 -8.45 -4.00 -4.68
CA GLY A 256 -9.92 -4.09 -4.63
C GLY A 256 -10.63 -3.85 -5.96
N ARG A 257 -10.20 -2.86 -6.77
CA ARG A 257 -10.81 -2.59 -8.09
C ARG A 257 -10.30 -3.57 -9.16
N LEU A 258 -9.05 -4.01 -9.06
CA LEU A 258 -8.51 -4.99 -10.00
C LEU A 258 -9.21 -6.34 -9.86
N ARG A 259 -9.39 -6.84 -8.63
CA ARG A 259 -10.21 -8.03 -8.34
C ARG A 259 -11.60 -7.93 -8.96
N ASP A 260 -12.31 -6.83 -8.68
CA ASP A 260 -13.65 -6.53 -9.20
C ASP A 260 -13.72 -6.57 -10.75
N LEU A 261 -12.76 -5.99 -11.47
CA LEU A 261 -12.70 -6.06 -12.94
C LEU A 261 -12.34 -7.46 -13.47
N ILE A 262 -11.59 -8.26 -12.72
CA ILE A 262 -11.26 -9.65 -13.09
C ILE A 262 -12.46 -10.57 -12.87
N GLU A 263 -13.15 -10.45 -11.72
CA GLU A 263 -14.34 -11.24 -11.38
C GLU A 263 -15.54 -10.92 -12.29
N SER A 264 -15.62 -9.69 -12.80
CA SER A 264 -16.59 -9.29 -13.83
C SER A 264 -16.14 -9.59 -15.28
N TYR A 265 -15.01 -10.28 -15.47
CA TYR A 265 -14.43 -10.64 -16.77
C TYR A 265 -14.06 -9.46 -17.71
N GLU A 266 -14.01 -8.23 -17.18
CA GLU A 266 -13.62 -7.03 -17.92
C GLU A 266 -12.11 -6.90 -18.07
N LEU A 267 -11.33 -7.55 -17.19
CA LEU A 267 -9.87 -7.57 -17.21
C LEU A 267 -9.34 -9.01 -17.20
N ARG A 268 -8.48 -9.34 -18.17
CA ARG A 268 -7.75 -10.61 -18.23
C ARG A 268 -6.26 -10.38 -18.05
N LEU A 269 -5.65 -11.15 -17.16
CA LEU A 269 -4.22 -11.06 -16.83
C LEU A 269 -3.40 -12.26 -17.33
N SER A 270 -3.99 -13.16 -18.13
CA SER A 270 -3.33 -14.36 -18.65
C SER A 270 -2.02 -14.10 -19.38
N ASP A 271 -1.90 -12.94 -20.01
CA ASP A 271 -0.73 -12.53 -20.80
C ASP A 271 0.25 -11.65 -20.00
N VAL A 272 -0.06 -11.35 -18.73
CA VAL A 272 0.84 -10.63 -17.81
C VAL A 272 2.03 -11.50 -17.46
N SER A 273 3.20 -11.04 -17.87
CA SER A 273 4.50 -11.71 -17.72
C SER A 273 5.53 -10.88 -16.97
N PHE A 274 5.18 -9.67 -16.55
CA PHE A 274 5.95 -8.83 -15.63
C PHE A 274 4.99 -8.31 -14.56
N VAL A 275 5.28 -8.54 -13.29
CA VAL A 275 4.41 -8.17 -12.17
C VAL A 275 5.19 -7.40 -11.12
N VAL A 276 4.64 -6.28 -10.66
CA VAL A 276 5.21 -5.46 -9.58
C VAL A 276 4.24 -5.38 -8.42
N LEU A 277 4.72 -5.61 -7.19
CA LEU A 277 4.07 -5.18 -5.96
C LEU A 277 4.86 -3.99 -5.39
N ASP A 278 4.30 -2.78 -5.41
CA ASP A 278 4.91 -1.62 -4.75
C ASP A 278 4.23 -1.37 -3.40
N GLU A 279 5.04 -1.08 -2.37
CA GLU A 279 4.63 -1.07 -0.95
C GLU A 279 3.90 -2.36 -0.53
N ALA A 280 4.53 -3.52 -0.78
CA ALA A 280 3.96 -4.84 -0.53
C ALA A 280 3.55 -5.06 0.94
N ASP A 281 4.36 -4.58 1.90
CA ASP A 281 4.05 -4.52 3.33
C ASP A 281 2.75 -3.77 3.61
N ARG A 282 2.59 -2.58 3.02
CA ARG A 282 1.37 -1.78 3.20
C ARG A 282 0.13 -2.42 2.59
N MET A 283 0.27 -3.16 1.48
CA MET A 283 -0.86 -3.92 0.95
C MET A 283 -1.35 -4.99 1.93
N LEU A 284 -0.43 -5.68 2.62
CA LEU A 284 -0.80 -6.69 3.62
C LEU A 284 -1.36 -6.04 4.90
N ASP A 285 -0.73 -4.97 5.42
CA ASP A 285 -1.24 -4.17 6.56
C ASP A 285 -2.70 -3.73 6.36
N MET A 286 -3.05 -3.33 5.12
CA MET A 286 -4.39 -2.86 4.75
C MET A 286 -5.41 -3.98 4.55
N GLY A 287 -5.03 -5.25 4.76
CA GLY A 287 -5.89 -6.41 4.57
C GLY A 287 -6.11 -6.78 3.10
N PHE A 288 -5.25 -6.34 2.18
CA PHE A 288 -5.33 -6.73 0.76
C PHE A 288 -4.62 -8.05 0.44
N GLU A 289 -4.22 -8.84 1.44
CA GLU A 289 -3.56 -10.14 1.22
C GLU A 289 -4.36 -11.06 0.27
N GLU A 290 -5.62 -11.38 0.60
CA GLU A 290 -6.43 -12.27 -0.23
C GLU A 290 -6.71 -11.67 -1.63
N PRO A 291 -7.04 -10.38 -1.79
CA PRO A 291 -7.14 -9.75 -3.11
C PRO A 291 -5.84 -9.81 -3.93
N VAL A 292 -4.66 -9.60 -3.30
CA VAL A 292 -3.36 -9.70 -3.98
C VAL A 292 -3.10 -11.13 -4.43
N ARG A 293 -3.25 -12.13 -3.54
CA ARG A 293 -3.11 -13.55 -3.87
C ARG A 293 -4.06 -13.97 -5.01
N PHE A 294 -5.31 -13.53 -4.96
CA PHE A 294 -6.28 -13.75 -6.03
C PHE A 294 -5.80 -13.18 -7.35
N ILE A 295 -5.39 -11.91 -7.40
CA ILE A 295 -4.92 -11.26 -8.64
C ILE A 295 -3.70 -11.99 -9.21
N LEU A 296 -2.70 -12.30 -8.38
CA LEU A 296 -1.50 -13.02 -8.78
C LEU A 296 -1.83 -14.40 -9.38
N SER A 297 -2.81 -15.12 -8.82
CA SER A 297 -3.29 -16.41 -9.35
C SER A 297 -3.89 -16.35 -10.77
N LYS A 298 -4.20 -15.14 -11.28
CA LYS A 298 -4.76 -14.91 -12.62
C LYS A 298 -3.73 -14.41 -13.64
N THR A 299 -2.49 -14.17 -13.20
CA THR A 299 -1.36 -13.83 -14.08
C THR A 299 -0.76 -15.06 -14.76
N ASN A 300 0.16 -14.89 -15.70
CA ASN A 300 0.90 -16.02 -16.28
C ASN A 300 1.72 -16.74 -15.19
N LYS A 301 1.83 -18.08 -15.29
CA LYS A 301 2.71 -18.88 -14.44
C LYS A 301 4.19 -18.62 -14.73
N VAL A 302 4.52 -18.36 -16.00
CA VAL A 302 5.86 -17.92 -16.42
C VAL A 302 5.82 -16.40 -16.51
N ARG A 303 6.30 -15.76 -15.45
CA ARG A 303 6.38 -14.29 -15.29
C ARG A 303 7.65 -13.95 -14.52
N GLN A 304 8.13 -12.74 -14.72
CA GLN A 304 9.05 -12.09 -13.81
C GLN A 304 8.24 -11.33 -12.75
N MET A 305 8.68 -11.39 -11.49
CA MET A 305 8.05 -10.72 -10.37
C MET A 305 9.03 -9.82 -9.62
N VAL A 306 8.55 -8.63 -9.28
CA VAL A 306 9.30 -7.61 -8.54
C VAL A 306 8.48 -7.18 -7.33
N MET A 307 9.08 -7.22 -6.14
CA MET A 307 8.49 -6.67 -4.92
C MET A 307 9.33 -5.49 -4.45
N PHE A 308 8.67 -4.36 -4.24
CA PHE A 308 9.26 -3.17 -3.63
C PHE A 308 8.57 -2.87 -2.30
N SER A 309 9.35 -2.58 -1.27
CA SER A 309 8.84 -2.27 0.07
C SER A 309 9.80 -1.38 0.85
N ALA A 310 9.32 -0.81 1.96
CA ALA A 310 10.14 -0.15 2.96
C ALA A 310 10.52 -1.07 4.12
N THR A 311 9.83 -2.21 4.29
CA THR A 311 10.03 -3.15 5.41
C THR A 311 9.96 -4.60 4.90
N TRP A 312 10.36 -5.59 5.72
CA TRP A 312 10.33 -7.00 5.32
C TRP A 312 9.74 -7.94 6.38
N PRO A 313 8.45 -7.77 6.73
CA PRO A 313 7.79 -8.62 7.71
C PRO A 313 7.50 -10.03 7.16
N ILE A 314 7.26 -10.96 8.08
CA ILE A 314 7.03 -12.40 7.82
C ILE A 314 5.94 -12.65 6.77
N ASP A 315 4.87 -11.85 6.72
CA ASP A 315 3.77 -12.08 5.78
C ASP A 315 4.11 -11.65 4.35
N VAL A 316 4.97 -10.63 4.17
CA VAL A 316 5.54 -10.29 2.86
C VAL A 316 6.52 -11.37 2.42
N HIS A 317 7.33 -11.92 3.34
CA HIS A 317 8.20 -13.05 3.06
C HIS A 317 7.43 -14.30 2.60
N LYS A 318 6.32 -14.65 3.27
CA LYS A 318 5.42 -15.74 2.82
C LYS A 318 4.86 -15.49 1.42
N LEU A 319 4.45 -14.26 1.12
CA LEU A 319 3.95 -13.89 -0.21
C LEU A 319 5.03 -14.04 -1.28
N ALA A 320 6.28 -13.65 -0.98
CA ALA A 320 7.41 -13.84 -1.89
C ALA A 320 7.67 -15.33 -2.16
N GLN A 321 7.72 -16.16 -1.11
CA GLN A 321 7.93 -17.60 -1.21
C GLN A 321 6.86 -18.35 -2.04
N GLU A 322 5.64 -17.81 -2.13
CA GLU A 322 4.53 -18.44 -2.87
C GLU A 322 4.48 -18.04 -4.35
N PHE A 323 4.92 -16.82 -4.71
CA PHE A 323 4.70 -16.24 -6.04
C PHE A 323 5.97 -15.89 -6.83
N MET A 324 7.15 -15.92 -6.22
CA MET A 324 8.44 -15.61 -6.85
C MET A 324 9.30 -16.87 -7.05
N ASP A 325 10.41 -16.74 -7.80
CA ASP A 325 11.48 -17.74 -7.80
C ASP A 325 11.97 -18.03 -6.36
N PRO A 326 12.35 -19.28 -6.00
CA PRO A 326 12.88 -19.60 -4.67
C PRO A 326 14.21 -18.90 -4.30
N ASN A 327 14.92 -18.32 -5.27
CA ASN A 327 16.20 -17.62 -5.11
C ASN A 327 16.14 -16.20 -5.76
N PRO A 328 15.19 -15.34 -5.32
CA PRO A 328 15.06 -14.00 -5.87
C PRO A 328 16.28 -13.16 -5.47
N VAL A 329 16.60 -12.14 -6.25
CA VAL A 329 17.65 -11.19 -5.88
C VAL A 329 17.07 -10.20 -4.88
N LYS A 330 17.63 -10.12 -3.67
CA LYS A 330 17.24 -9.14 -2.66
C LYS A 330 18.27 -8.02 -2.60
N ILE A 331 17.84 -6.80 -2.85
CA ILE A 331 18.64 -5.57 -2.80
C ILE A 331 18.11 -4.69 -1.67
N VAL A 332 19.00 -4.26 -0.78
CA VAL A 332 18.70 -3.38 0.34
C VAL A 332 19.56 -2.12 0.21
N ILE A 333 18.91 -0.96 0.21
CA ILE A 333 19.58 0.36 0.21
C ILE A 333 19.38 1.00 1.58
N GLY A 334 20.45 1.09 2.37
CA GLY A 334 20.44 1.57 3.76
C GLY A 334 20.55 0.43 4.76
N SER A 335 19.55 0.29 5.64
CA SER A 335 19.45 -0.82 6.61
C SER A 335 18.21 -1.67 6.33
N GLU A 336 18.24 -2.93 6.75
CA GLU A 336 17.04 -3.79 6.84
C GLU A 336 16.20 -3.48 8.07
N ASP A 337 16.83 -2.95 9.13
CA ASP A 337 16.11 -2.50 10.33
C ASP A 337 15.18 -1.33 10.01
N LEU A 338 14.20 -1.11 10.89
CA LEU A 338 13.18 -0.06 10.76
C LEU A 338 13.75 1.37 10.96
N ALA A 339 14.71 1.75 10.12
CA ALA A 339 15.42 3.02 10.16
C ALA A 339 14.61 4.11 9.46
N ALA A 340 14.12 5.07 10.24
CA ALA A 340 13.61 6.33 9.69
C ALA A 340 14.74 7.05 8.92
N ASN A 341 14.37 7.76 7.85
CA ASN A 341 15.35 8.41 6.98
C ASN A 341 16.22 9.42 7.76
N HIS A 342 17.55 9.28 7.71
CA HIS A 342 18.50 10.16 8.40
C HIS A 342 18.41 11.63 7.97
N ASP A 343 17.89 11.91 6.77
CA ASP A 343 17.63 13.28 6.30
C ASP A 343 16.51 13.99 7.09
N VAL A 344 15.76 13.26 7.93
CA VAL A 344 14.60 13.76 8.70
C VAL A 344 14.99 13.98 10.16
N MET A 345 15.05 15.26 10.57
CA MET A 345 15.14 15.64 11.98
C MET A 345 13.87 15.19 12.73
N GLN A 346 14.04 14.32 13.72
CA GLN A 346 12.94 13.80 14.53
C GLN A 346 12.92 14.49 15.91
N ILE A 347 11.75 15.01 16.28
CA ILE A 347 11.50 15.66 17.57
C ILE A 347 10.27 14.98 18.18
N VAL A 348 10.40 14.52 19.42
CA VAL A 348 9.32 13.87 20.17
C VAL A 348 8.98 14.73 21.39
N GLU A 349 7.70 15.09 21.52
CA GLU A 349 7.20 15.88 22.64
C GLU A 349 6.11 15.09 23.38
N VAL A 350 6.28 14.91 24.69
CA VAL A 350 5.28 14.28 25.56
C VAL A 350 4.34 15.38 26.06
N LEU A 351 3.06 15.25 25.73
CA LEU A 351 2.03 16.26 25.95
C LEU A 351 0.73 15.63 26.46
N ASP A 352 0.01 16.35 27.32
CA ASP A 352 -1.39 16.01 27.62
C ASP A 352 -2.27 16.17 26.38
N ASP A 353 -3.27 15.29 26.22
CA ASP A 353 -4.17 15.30 25.06
C ASP A 353 -4.88 16.64 24.84
N ARG A 354 -5.21 17.35 25.93
CA ARG A 354 -5.84 18.68 25.90
C ARG A 354 -4.91 19.79 25.41
N ALA A 355 -3.60 19.60 25.48
CA ALA A 355 -2.61 20.59 25.05
C ALA A 355 -2.26 20.48 23.55
N ARG A 356 -2.64 19.39 22.88
CA ARG A 356 -2.25 19.09 21.49
C ARG A 356 -2.67 20.18 20.50
N ASP A 357 -3.90 20.70 20.59
CA ASP A 357 -4.40 21.75 19.69
C ASP A 357 -3.61 23.06 19.82
N GLN A 358 -3.38 23.51 21.05
CA GLN A 358 -2.59 24.71 21.33
C GLN A 358 -1.12 24.53 20.94
N ARG A 359 -0.57 23.32 21.08
CA ARG A 359 0.80 23.02 20.65
C ARG A 359 0.93 22.97 19.14
N LEU A 360 -0.02 22.35 18.43
CA LEU A 360 -0.07 22.35 16.96
C LEU A 360 -0.07 23.77 16.40
N ILE A 361 -0.90 24.64 16.97
CA ILE A 361 -0.91 26.08 16.67
C ILE A 361 0.49 26.68 16.86
N ALA A 362 1.13 26.51 18.02
CA ALA A 362 2.43 27.10 18.30
C ALA A 362 3.53 26.57 17.34
N LEU A 363 3.44 25.32 16.88
CA LEU A 363 4.31 24.75 15.87
C LEU A 363 4.05 25.35 14.48
N LEU A 364 2.79 25.59 14.09
CA LEU A 364 2.43 26.26 12.84
C LEU A 364 2.82 27.75 12.87
N GLU A 365 2.64 28.45 13.98
CA GLU A 365 3.10 29.83 14.17
C GLU A 365 4.64 29.95 14.15
N LYS A 366 5.38 28.91 14.55
CA LYS A 366 6.85 28.87 14.48
C LYS A 366 7.37 28.51 13.09
N TYR A 367 6.84 27.45 12.48
CA TYR A 367 7.40 26.83 11.27
C TYR A 367 6.62 27.10 9.99
N HIS A 368 5.37 27.53 10.08
CA HIS A 368 4.45 27.69 8.93
C HIS A 368 3.85 29.10 8.79
N LYS A 369 4.27 30.07 9.62
CA LYS A 369 3.79 31.48 9.59
C LYS A 369 3.76 32.14 8.22
N SER A 370 4.68 31.74 7.32
CA SER A 370 4.73 32.26 5.94
C SER A 370 3.59 31.77 5.05
N GLN A 371 2.97 30.63 5.39
CA GLN A 371 2.07 29.84 4.53
C GLN A 371 2.62 29.62 3.12
N LYS A 372 3.94 29.40 2.98
CA LYS A 372 4.63 29.06 1.72
C LYS A 372 5.28 27.68 1.73
N ASN A 373 5.85 27.29 2.88
CA ASN A 373 6.39 25.95 3.10
C ASN A 373 5.24 24.95 3.30
N ARG A 374 5.44 23.70 2.88
CA ARG A 374 4.41 22.66 2.98
C ARG A 374 4.51 21.89 4.30
N VAL A 375 3.36 21.56 4.88
CA VAL A 375 3.25 20.85 6.17
C VAL A 375 2.18 19.77 6.07
N LEU A 376 2.48 18.58 6.60
CA LEU A 376 1.55 17.46 6.74
C LEU A 376 1.24 17.25 8.23
N VAL A 377 -0.03 17.13 8.58
CA VAL A 377 -0.49 16.86 9.96
C VAL A 377 -1.24 15.53 10.01
N PHE A 378 -0.54 14.48 10.47
CA PHE A 378 -1.14 13.15 10.59
C PHE A 378 -2.05 13.04 11.82
N ALA A 379 -3.32 12.70 11.59
CA ALA A 379 -4.31 12.40 12.63
C ALA A 379 -4.64 10.90 12.65
N LEU A 380 -4.86 10.33 13.84
CA LEU A 380 -5.14 8.90 14.01
C LEU A 380 -6.50 8.46 13.44
N TYR A 381 -7.50 9.34 13.46
CA TYR A 381 -8.87 9.04 13.06
C TYR A 381 -9.36 9.96 11.94
N LYS A 382 -10.16 9.40 11.02
CA LYS A 382 -10.72 10.13 9.87
C LYS A 382 -11.55 11.36 10.29
N VAL A 383 -12.37 11.21 11.33
CA VAL A 383 -13.21 12.29 11.90
C VAL A 383 -12.36 13.40 12.51
N GLU A 384 -11.17 13.04 13.01
CA GLU A 384 -10.23 14.00 13.60
C GLU A 384 -9.54 14.85 12.54
N ALA A 385 -9.27 14.30 11.35
CA ALA A 385 -8.80 15.09 10.20
C ALA A 385 -9.83 16.16 9.77
N ASP A 386 -11.12 15.79 9.66
CA ASP A 386 -12.21 16.73 9.39
C ASP A 386 -12.42 17.75 10.55
N ARG A 387 -12.07 17.40 11.79
CA ARG A 387 -12.08 18.34 12.94
C ARG A 387 -10.95 19.34 12.82
N LEU A 388 -9.72 18.86 12.60
CA LEU A 388 -8.51 19.68 12.50
C LEU A 388 -8.58 20.64 11.31
N GLU A 389 -9.04 20.19 10.14
CA GLU A 389 -9.24 21.07 8.96
C GLU A 389 -10.14 22.26 9.31
N ARG A 390 -11.31 22.01 9.91
CA ARG A 390 -12.24 23.07 10.33
C ARG A 390 -11.66 23.95 11.43
N PHE A 391 -11.01 23.37 12.44
CA PHE A 391 -10.38 24.10 13.54
C PHE A 391 -9.29 25.07 13.04
N LEU A 392 -8.49 24.64 12.08
CA LEU A 392 -7.42 25.45 11.49
C LEU A 392 -7.94 26.53 10.54
N GLN A 393 -9.01 26.24 9.78
CA GLN A 393 -9.68 27.21 8.90
C GLN A 393 -10.49 28.26 9.68
N GLN A 394 -11.13 27.90 10.79
CA GLN A 394 -12.08 28.76 11.54
C GLN A 394 -11.44 29.75 12.52
N ARG A 395 -10.10 29.90 12.53
CA ARG A 395 -9.44 30.79 13.50
C ARG A 395 -9.78 32.27 13.24
N PHE A 396 -10.37 32.92 14.26
CA PHE A 396 -10.88 34.30 14.21
C PHE A 396 -9.83 35.38 14.56
N ASP A 397 -8.68 34.98 15.09
CA ASP A 397 -7.60 35.86 15.58
C ASP A 397 -6.65 36.34 14.48
N ILE A 398 -6.55 35.58 13.38
CA ILE A 398 -5.84 35.96 12.17
C ILE A 398 -6.88 36.31 11.11
N PHE A 399 -6.74 37.47 10.46
CA PHE A 399 -7.72 38.01 9.48
C PHE A 399 -7.99 37.09 8.28
N LEU A 400 -7.16 36.06 8.11
CA LEU A 400 -7.31 34.92 7.20
C LEU A 400 -6.85 33.67 7.97
N GLY A 401 -7.74 32.70 8.20
CA GLY A 401 -7.41 31.43 8.84
C GLY A 401 -6.37 30.60 8.06
N TRP A 402 -5.90 29.49 8.63
CA TRP A 402 -4.90 28.66 7.95
C TRP A 402 -5.48 28.02 6.69
N LYS A 403 -4.71 28.04 5.60
CA LYS A 403 -5.04 27.37 4.32
C LYS A 403 -4.85 25.85 4.41
N ALA A 404 -5.59 25.22 5.32
CA ALA A 404 -5.66 23.79 5.51
C ALA A 404 -6.67 23.14 4.56
N VAL A 405 -6.38 21.91 4.14
CA VAL A 405 -7.33 20.94 3.58
C VAL A 405 -7.07 19.59 4.26
N SER A 406 -7.99 18.63 4.24
CA SER A 406 -7.68 17.27 4.70
C SER A 406 -7.98 16.18 3.67
N ILE A 407 -7.33 15.02 3.84
CA ILE A 407 -7.49 13.81 3.02
C ILE A 407 -7.63 12.57 3.91
N HIS A 408 -8.70 11.80 3.71
CA HIS A 408 -8.90 10.50 4.37
C HIS A 408 -9.86 9.62 3.57
N GLY A 409 -9.91 8.33 3.91
CA GLY A 409 -10.69 7.32 3.16
C GLY A 409 -12.22 7.44 3.25
N ASN A 410 -12.77 8.47 3.91
CA ASN A 410 -14.22 8.75 3.89
C ASN A 410 -14.60 9.91 2.94
N LYS A 411 -13.64 10.72 2.46
CA LYS A 411 -13.91 11.76 1.46
C LYS A 411 -14.14 11.14 0.08
N ALA A 412 -14.93 11.80 -0.75
CA ALA A 412 -15.14 11.38 -2.14
C ALA A 412 -13.82 11.43 -2.92
N GLN A 413 -13.64 10.59 -3.94
CA GLN A 413 -12.35 10.54 -4.64
C GLN A 413 -12.00 11.86 -5.34
N SER A 414 -13.00 12.57 -5.86
CA SER A 414 -12.84 13.92 -6.42
C SER A 414 -12.30 14.92 -5.39
N GLU A 415 -12.78 14.86 -4.14
CA GLU A 415 -12.31 15.70 -3.04
C GLU A 415 -10.87 15.33 -2.66
N ARG A 416 -10.56 14.02 -2.54
CA ARG A 416 -9.20 13.54 -2.22
C ARG A 416 -8.18 13.99 -3.27
N THR A 417 -8.51 13.85 -4.56
CA THR A 417 -7.69 14.32 -5.68
C THR A 417 -7.56 15.86 -5.65
N ARG A 418 -8.63 16.61 -5.36
CA ARG A 418 -8.60 18.07 -5.25
C ARG A 418 -7.73 18.56 -4.07
N SER A 419 -7.88 18.00 -2.87
CA SER A 419 -7.04 18.34 -1.71
C SER A 419 -5.56 18.10 -2.03
N LEU A 420 -5.25 16.95 -2.65
CA LEU A 420 -3.87 16.62 -3.02
C LEU A 420 -3.32 17.56 -4.11
N ALA A 421 -4.13 17.96 -5.09
CA ALA A 421 -3.74 18.96 -6.11
C ALA A 421 -3.46 20.34 -5.48
N LEU A 422 -4.37 20.85 -4.65
CA LEU A 422 -4.19 22.13 -3.95
C LEU A 422 -2.93 22.15 -3.06
N PHE A 423 -2.59 21.02 -2.43
CA PHE A 423 -1.34 20.85 -1.70
C PHE A 423 -0.12 20.72 -2.61
N LYS A 424 -0.23 19.98 -3.73
CA LYS A 424 0.84 19.84 -4.74
C LYS A 424 1.17 21.15 -5.47
N GLU A 425 0.21 22.05 -5.62
CA GLU A 425 0.39 23.40 -6.18
C GLU A 425 0.89 24.41 -5.15
N GLY A 426 0.61 24.18 -3.85
CA GLY A 426 0.90 25.12 -2.76
C GLY A 426 -0.23 26.13 -2.49
N SER A 427 -1.35 26.02 -3.21
CA SER A 427 -2.59 26.78 -2.99
C SER A 427 -3.14 26.57 -1.57
N CYS A 428 -3.07 25.33 -1.06
CA CYS A 428 -3.35 24.96 0.33
C CYS A 428 -2.14 24.18 0.89
N PRO A 429 -1.14 24.86 1.47
CA PRO A 429 0.16 24.26 1.83
C PRO A 429 0.14 23.49 3.16
N LEU A 430 -1.03 23.30 3.79
CA LEU A 430 -1.25 22.52 5.01
C LEU A 430 -2.27 21.42 4.70
N LEU A 431 -1.90 20.15 4.90
CA LEU A 431 -2.69 18.94 4.58
C LEU A 431 -2.75 17.93 5.74
#